data_AF-A0AAZ1XVS0-F1
#
_entry.id   AF-A0AAZ1XVS0-F1
#
_cell.length_a   1.000
_cell.length_b   1.000
_cell.length_c   1.000
_cell.angle_alpha   90.00
_cell.angle_beta   90.00
_cell.angle_gamma   90.00
#
_symmetry.space_group_name_H-M   'P 1'
#
loop_
_entity.id
_entity.type
_entity.pdbx_description
1 polymer ?
#
loop_
_entity_poly.entity_id
_entity_poly.type
_entity_poly.pdbx_seq_one_letter_code
_entity_poly.pdbx_strand_id
1 'polypeptide(L)'
;MTEPRNPSMSSIPQTGPAHTDSSSPAVEMDPVEYTLRKRLPRKLPKRRNDVYVNMKTDFRAQLARCQKLLEGGGHREICVHGLGLAINRAINIALQLQASSQGALQLAANTSTVELVDDLEPEDPDEAGEPMTRTRNNSAIHIKVFYPDAQ
;
A
#
# COMPACT_ATOMS: atom_id res chain seq x y z
N MET A 1 -81.47 0.35 21.97
CA MET A 1 -80.85 1.15 23.05
C MET A 1 -79.51 0.51 23.35
N THR A 2 -78.34 1.13 23.26
CA THR A 2 -77.90 2.43 22.73
C THR A 2 -76.38 2.30 22.80
N GLU A 3 -75.67 2.49 21.69
CA GLU A 3 -74.24 2.85 21.76
C GLU A 3 -74.12 4.29 22.30
N PRO A 4 -72.98 4.66 22.90
CA PRO A 4 -72.12 5.55 22.13
C PRO A 4 -70.58 5.35 22.33
N ARG A 5 -69.85 5.38 21.20
CA ARG A 5 -68.67 6.22 20.84
C ARG A 5 -67.88 6.87 21.99
N ASN A 6 -66.55 6.88 22.05
CA ASN A 6 -65.54 7.44 21.10
C ASN A 6 -64.13 7.39 21.81
N PRO A 7 -63.01 7.99 21.31
CA PRO A 7 -62.29 7.92 20.02
C PRO A 7 -60.75 7.67 20.17
N SER A 8 -60.07 7.64 19.01
CA SER A 8 -58.66 8.03 18.76
C SER A 8 -57.50 7.16 19.25
N MET A 9 -57.04 6.24 18.38
CA MET A 9 -55.60 6.01 18.23
C MET A 9 -55.06 6.98 17.19
N SER A 10 -54.34 8.00 17.64
CA SER A 10 -53.55 8.90 16.81
C SER A 10 -52.33 8.14 16.27
N SER A 11 -52.34 7.87 14.96
CA SER A 11 -51.15 7.50 14.20
C SER A 11 -50.16 8.67 14.19
N ILE A 12 -49.04 8.52 14.88
CA ILE A 12 -47.90 9.43 14.79
C ILE A 12 -47.20 9.18 13.45
N PRO A 13 -47.10 10.15 12.53
CA PRO A 13 -46.20 10.01 11.40
C PRO A 13 -44.77 10.23 11.91
N GLN A 14 -43.95 9.18 11.96
CA GLN A 14 -42.50 9.34 12.06
C GLN A 14 -41.98 9.88 10.73
N THR A 15 -41.90 11.21 10.62
CA THR A 15 -41.05 11.86 9.62
C THR A 15 -39.60 11.75 10.09
N GLY A 16 -38.95 10.64 9.75
CA GLY A 16 -37.49 10.57 9.77
C GLY A 16 -36.92 11.47 8.66
N PRO A 17 -35.75 12.10 8.87
CA PRO A 17 -35.14 12.92 7.84
C PRO A 17 -34.78 11.99 6.66
N ALA A 18 -35.28 12.32 5.48
CA ALA A 18 -34.81 11.73 4.24
C ALA A 18 -33.35 12.17 4.05
N HIS A 19 -32.42 11.36 4.54
CA HIS A 19 -31.04 11.41 4.07
C HIS A 19 -31.07 10.90 2.63
N THR A 20 -31.11 11.84 1.70
CA THR A 20 -30.78 11.59 0.30
C THR A 20 -29.30 11.22 0.27
N ASP A 21 -29.02 9.93 0.46
CA ASP A 21 -27.72 9.37 0.20
C ASP A 21 -27.54 9.44 -1.32
N SER A 22 -26.88 10.51 -1.76
CA SER A 22 -26.44 10.67 -3.14
C SER A 22 -25.24 9.76 -3.33
N SER A 23 -25.48 8.45 -3.25
CA SER A 23 -24.57 7.46 -3.78
C SER A 23 -24.58 7.64 -5.29
N SER A 24 -23.62 8.44 -5.75
CA SER A 24 -23.17 8.40 -7.13
C SER A 24 -23.01 6.92 -7.48
N PRO A 25 -23.58 6.41 -8.58
CA PRO A 25 -23.47 5.00 -8.89
C PRO A 25 -21.98 4.70 -8.98
N ALA A 26 -21.51 3.80 -8.12
CA ALA A 26 -20.21 3.19 -8.29
C ALA A 26 -20.28 2.52 -9.65
N VAL A 27 -19.66 3.14 -10.65
CA VAL A 27 -19.59 2.62 -12.00
C VAL A 27 -18.99 1.23 -11.88
N GLU A 28 -19.83 0.22 -12.08
CA GLU A 28 -19.42 -1.18 -12.06
C GLU A 28 -18.58 -1.38 -13.33
N MET A 29 -17.27 -1.24 -13.18
CA MET A 29 -16.32 -1.23 -14.29
C MET A 29 -16.19 -2.63 -14.89
N ASP A 30 -16.50 -2.77 -16.18
CA ASP A 30 -16.18 -3.97 -16.95
C ASP A 30 -14.65 -4.02 -17.19
N PRO A 31 -13.92 -5.04 -16.70
CA PRO A 31 -12.49 -5.18 -16.94
C PRO A 31 -12.10 -5.38 -18.41
N VAL A 32 -13.06 -5.49 -19.33
CA VAL A 32 -12.82 -5.67 -20.78
C VAL A 32 -12.51 -4.35 -21.52
N GLU A 33 -12.82 -3.17 -20.97
CA GLU A 33 -12.68 -1.89 -21.72
C GLU A 33 -11.41 -1.08 -21.42
N TYR A 34 -10.67 -1.37 -20.34
CA TYR A 34 -9.55 -0.54 -19.89
C TYR A 34 -8.29 -1.35 -19.53
N THR A 35 -7.16 -0.97 -20.13
CA THR A 35 -5.85 -1.50 -19.74
C THR A 35 -5.26 -0.71 -18.56
N LEU A 36 -4.92 -1.41 -17.47
CA LEU A 36 -4.30 -0.83 -16.28
C LEU A 36 -2.79 -0.58 -16.46
N ARG A 37 -2.38 0.70 -16.44
CA ARG A 37 -0.98 1.13 -16.39
C ARG A 37 -0.59 1.59 -14.98
N LYS A 38 0.19 0.75 -14.29
CA LYS A 38 0.66 1.04 -12.93
C LYS A 38 1.73 2.13 -12.93
N ARG A 39 1.49 3.29 -12.31
CA ARG A 39 2.56 4.29 -12.12
C ARG A 39 3.51 3.84 -11.02
N LEU A 40 4.76 4.32 -11.10
CA LEU A 40 5.68 4.17 -9.96
C LEU A 40 5.14 4.99 -8.78
N PRO A 41 5.25 4.47 -7.53
CA PRO A 41 4.97 5.25 -6.34
C PRO A 41 5.73 6.60 -6.39
N ARG A 42 5.09 7.67 -5.91
CA ARG A 42 5.75 8.97 -5.75
C ARG A 42 7.03 8.76 -4.92
N LYS A 43 8.19 9.13 -5.49
CA LYS A 43 9.48 8.80 -4.89
C LYS A 43 9.63 9.53 -3.56
N LEU A 44 9.72 8.78 -2.47
CA LEU A 44 10.29 9.26 -1.22
C LEU A 44 11.75 9.71 -1.47
N PRO A 45 12.30 10.64 -0.67
CA PRO A 45 13.70 11.06 -0.79
C PRO A 45 14.61 9.84 -0.70
N LYS A 46 15.34 9.53 -1.77
CA LYS A 46 16.27 8.39 -1.79
C LYS A 46 17.55 8.79 -1.06
N ARG A 47 17.74 8.29 0.15
CA ARG A 47 19.06 8.32 0.80
C ARG A 47 19.96 7.31 0.09
N ARG A 48 21.28 7.52 0.18
CA ARG A 48 22.26 6.62 -0.44
C ARG A 48 22.22 5.20 0.15
N ASN A 49 21.71 5.05 1.36
CA ASN A 49 21.58 3.80 2.09
C ASN A 49 20.18 3.15 2.02
N ASP A 50 19.26 3.68 1.20
CA ASP A 50 17.94 3.08 0.99
C ASP A 50 17.98 2.00 -0.10
N VAL A 51 17.39 0.84 0.19
CA VAL A 51 17.29 -0.30 -0.71
C VAL A 51 15.82 -0.65 -0.94
N TYR A 52 15.34 -0.44 -2.17
CA TYR A 52 13.99 -0.82 -2.57
C TYR A 52 13.99 -2.22 -3.17
N VAL A 53 13.27 -3.13 -2.53
CA VAL A 53 13.16 -4.52 -2.94
C VAL A 53 12.05 -4.66 -3.97
N ASN A 54 12.36 -5.34 -5.07
CA ASN A 54 11.38 -5.76 -6.06
C ASN A 54 11.35 -7.29 -6.17
N MET A 55 10.32 -7.82 -6.84
CA MET A 55 10.19 -9.26 -7.08
C MET A 55 10.92 -9.76 -8.33
N LYS A 56 11.26 -8.87 -9.27
CA LYS A 56 11.80 -9.23 -10.59
C LYS A 56 13.29 -9.53 -10.58
N THR A 57 14.07 -8.81 -9.77
CA THR A 57 15.51 -9.02 -9.64
C THR A 57 15.77 -10.37 -8.96
N ASP A 58 16.92 -10.98 -9.20
CA ASP A 58 17.33 -12.18 -8.48
C ASP A 58 17.51 -11.92 -6.96
N PHE A 59 17.20 -12.92 -6.14
CA PHE A 59 17.27 -12.81 -4.68
C PHE A 59 18.70 -12.64 -4.19
N ARG A 60 19.63 -13.48 -4.68
CA ARG A 60 21.04 -13.44 -4.26
C ARG A 60 21.69 -12.13 -4.68
N ALA A 61 21.36 -11.62 -5.86
CA ALA A 61 21.84 -10.32 -6.34
C ALA A 61 21.41 -9.16 -5.41
N GLN A 62 20.16 -9.16 -4.93
CA GLN A 62 19.69 -8.14 -3.97
C GLN A 62 20.38 -8.28 -2.61
N LEU A 63 20.55 -9.50 -2.10
CA LEU A 63 21.25 -9.75 -0.85
C LEU A 63 22.71 -9.28 -0.92
N ALA A 64 23.44 -9.65 -1.98
CA ALA A 64 24.82 -9.24 -2.20
C ALA A 64 24.96 -7.71 -2.32
N ARG A 65 23.98 -7.04 -2.93
CA ARG A 65 23.93 -5.57 -2.96
C ARG A 65 23.78 -4.98 -1.56
N CYS A 66 22.92 -5.54 -0.71
CA CYS A 66 22.77 -5.09 0.68
C CYS A 66 24.05 -5.31 1.49
N GLN A 67 24.68 -6.48 1.37
CA GLN A 67 25.95 -6.80 2.03
C GLN A 67 27.05 -5.81 1.61
N LYS A 68 27.20 -5.55 0.31
CA LYS A 68 28.19 -4.60 -0.20
C LYS A 68 27.99 -3.18 0.35
N LEU A 69 26.75 -2.74 0.59
CA LEU A 69 26.47 -1.43 1.17
C LEU A 69 26.91 -1.33 2.64
N LEU A 70 26.84 -2.43 3.39
CA LEU A 70 27.26 -2.52 4.79
C LEU A 70 28.77 -2.73 4.92
N GLU A 71 29.34 -3.68 4.17
CA GLU A 71 30.74 -4.11 4.28
C GLU A 71 31.71 -3.23 3.49
N GLY A 72 31.25 -2.63 2.38
CA GLY A 72 32.08 -1.82 1.48
C GLY A 72 32.49 -0.45 2.03
N GLY A 73 32.37 -0.22 3.34
CA GLY A 73 32.73 1.03 4.03
C GLY A 73 31.78 2.21 3.77
N GLY A 74 30.65 1.98 3.09
CA GLY A 74 29.74 3.06 2.68
C GLY A 74 28.81 3.54 3.79
N HIS A 75 28.27 2.64 4.61
CA HIS A 75 27.24 2.96 5.60
C HIS A 75 27.27 2.01 6.81
N ARG A 76 27.10 2.56 8.03
CA ARG A 76 26.87 1.75 9.26
C ARG A 76 25.44 1.20 9.37
N GLU A 77 24.55 1.69 8.51
CA GLU A 77 23.15 1.30 8.48
C GLU A 77 22.58 1.40 7.06
N ILE A 78 21.66 0.48 6.73
CA ILE A 78 20.85 0.54 5.51
C ILE A 78 19.37 0.42 5.86
N CYS A 79 18.50 0.94 5.01
CA CYS A 79 17.06 0.77 5.14
C CYS A 79 16.51 -0.06 3.98
N VAL A 80 15.98 -1.24 4.29
CA VAL A 80 15.39 -2.15 3.31
C VAL A 80 13.88 -1.89 3.25
N HIS A 81 13.40 -1.52 2.08
CA HIS A 81 12.01 -1.17 1.82
C HIS A 81 11.31 -2.24 1.00
N GLY A 82 10.20 -2.76 1.52
CA GLY A 82 9.29 -3.66 0.81
C GLY A 82 7.91 -3.04 0.69
N LEU A 83 7.32 -3.06 -0.51
CA LEU A 83 5.97 -2.58 -0.78
C LEU A 83 5.07 -3.75 -1.22
N GLY A 84 3.93 -3.92 -0.55
CA GLY A 84 2.94 -4.96 -0.86
C GLY A 84 3.58 -6.35 -0.95
N LEU A 85 3.50 -6.98 -2.12
CA LEU A 85 4.09 -8.30 -2.38
C LEU A 85 5.58 -8.39 -2.00
N ALA A 86 6.34 -7.29 -2.09
CA ALA A 86 7.77 -7.26 -1.79
C ALA A 86 8.12 -7.33 -0.30
N ILE A 87 7.15 -7.25 0.61
CA ILE A 87 7.36 -7.24 2.06
C ILE A 87 8.09 -8.51 2.54
N ASN A 88 7.59 -9.70 2.19
CA ASN A 88 8.18 -10.97 2.62
C ASN A 88 9.64 -11.11 2.18
N ARG A 89 9.94 -10.60 0.98
CA ARG A 89 11.30 -10.63 0.44
C ARG A 89 12.22 -9.63 1.14
N ALA A 90 11.74 -8.44 1.49
CA ALA A 90 12.49 -7.48 2.30
C ALA A 90 12.82 -8.05 3.68
N ILE A 91 11.86 -8.72 4.32
CA ILE A 91 12.06 -9.42 5.60
C ILE A 91 13.12 -10.51 5.46
N ASN A 92 13.02 -11.36 4.43
CA ASN A 92 13.99 -12.43 4.20
C ASN A 92 15.41 -11.89 4.00
N ILE A 93 15.59 -10.81 3.23
CA ILE A 93 16.89 -10.15 3.06
C ILE A 93 17.44 -9.68 4.42
N ALA A 94 16.63 -8.98 5.22
CA ALA A 94 17.05 -8.47 6.52
C ALA A 94 17.47 -9.59 7.48
N LEU A 95 16.70 -10.69 7.54
CA LEU A 95 17.01 -11.86 8.37
C LEU A 95 18.29 -12.56 7.91
N GLN A 96 18.52 -12.70 6.60
CA GLN A 96 19.75 -13.30 6.08
C GLN A 96 20.98 -12.45 6.37
N LEU A 97 20.88 -11.11 6.29
CA LEU A 97 21.96 -10.21 6.69
C LEU A 97 22.30 -10.37 8.17
N GLN A 98 21.28 -10.39 9.03
CA GLN A 98 21.49 -10.59 10.47
C GLN A 98 22.15 -11.94 10.76
N ALA A 99 21.64 -13.02 10.16
CA ALA A 99 22.20 -14.36 10.32
C ALA A 99 23.66 -14.46 9.83
N SER A 100 23.98 -13.86 8.67
CA SER A 100 25.35 -13.86 8.13
C SER A 100 26.33 -13.03 8.96
N SER A 101 25.83 -12.02 9.69
CA SER A 101 26.65 -11.13 10.52
C SER A 101 27.09 -11.73 11.86
N GLN A 102 26.69 -12.97 12.17
CA GLN A 102 27.00 -13.65 13.44
C GLN A 102 26.62 -12.79 14.68
N GLY A 103 25.52 -12.04 14.58
CA GLY A 103 25.00 -11.19 15.67
C GLY A 103 25.53 -9.75 15.67
N ALA A 104 26.39 -9.36 14.71
CA ALA A 104 26.91 -7.99 14.64
C ALA A 104 25.85 -6.96 14.18
N LEU A 105 24.81 -7.38 13.45
CA LEU A 105 23.73 -6.51 12.98
C LEU A 105 22.46 -6.65 13.83
N GLN A 106 21.82 -5.51 14.06
CA GLN A 106 20.48 -5.41 14.64
C GLN A 106 19.46 -4.94 13.58
N LEU A 107 18.20 -5.26 13.84
CA LEU A 107 17.07 -4.96 12.97
C LEU A 107 16.04 -4.12 13.72
N ALA A 108 15.54 -3.05 13.08
CA ALA A 108 14.37 -2.31 13.55
C ALA A 108 13.38 -2.11 12.39
N ALA A 109 12.13 -2.51 12.58
CA ALA A 109 11.11 -2.49 11.53
C ALA A 109 10.01 -1.47 11.82
N ASN A 110 9.64 -0.71 10.79
CA ASN A 110 8.51 0.21 10.80
C ASN A 110 7.58 -0.13 9.64
N THR A 111 6.28 0.08 9.83
CA THR A 111 5.27 -0.08 8.79
C THR A 111 4.70 1.27 8.38
N SER A 112 4.23 1.36 7.14
CA SER A 112 3.51 2.53 6.65
C SER A 112 2.49 2.12 5.58
N THR A 113 1.61 3.06 5.23
CA THR A 113 0.69 2.93 4.10
C THR A 113 1.16 3.88 2.99
N VAL A 114 1.33 3.34 1.78
CA VAL A 114 1.75 4.11 0.60
C VAL A 114 0.60 4.15 -0.39
N GLU A 115 0.16 5.37 -0.70
CA GLU A 115 -0.83 5.63 -1.74
C GLU A 115 -0.17 5.55 -3.13
N LEU A 116 -0.78 4.80 -4.02
CA LEU A 116 -0.37 4.58 -5.40
C LEU A 116 -1.46 5.07 -6.34
N VAL A 117 -1.06 5.75 -7.40
CA VAL A 117 -1.95 6.17 -8.48
C VAL A 117 -1.64 5.29 -9.68
N ASP A 118 -2.63 4.58 -10.20
CA ASP A 118 -2.54 3.87 -11.46
C ASP A 118 -3.34 4.63 -12.53
N ASP A 119 -2.88 4.60 -13.78
CA ASP A 119 -3.61 5.14 -14.93
C ASP A 119 -4.39 4.03 -15.62
N LEU A 120 -5.56 4.39 -16.14
CA LEU A 120 -6.41 3.55 -16.97
C LEU A 120 -6.49 4.22 -18.34
N GLU A 121 -6.05 3.51 -19.36
CA GLU A 121 -6.19 3.91 -20.77
C GLU A 121 -7.27 3.03 -21.42
N PRO A 122 -8.17 3.59 -22.25
CA PRO A 122 -9.10 2.80 -23.06
C PRO A 122 -8.34 1.83 -23.97
N GLU A 123 -8.88 0.63 -24.20
CA GLU A 123 -8.26 -0.34 -25.11
C GLU A 123 -8.36 0.07 -26.58
N ASP A 124 -9.47 0.71 -26.98
CA ASP A 124 -9.66 1.24 -28.33
C ASP A 124 -9.48 2.77 -28.34
N PRO A 125 -8.46 3.31 -29.05
CA PRO A 125 -8.22 4.74 -29.15
C PRO A 125 -9.31 5.50 -29.93
N ASP A 126 -10.16 4.80 -30.69
CA ASP A 126 -11.29 5.37 -31.43
C ASP A 126 -12.59 5.39 -30.58
N GLU A 127 -12.57 4.75 -29.40
CA GLU A 127 -13.65 4.82 -28.41
C GLU A 127 -13.46 6.06 -27.54
N ALA A 128 -14.52 6.84 -27.32
CA ALA A 128 -14.48 8.16 -26.67
C ALA A 128 -14.22 8.11 -25.14
N GLY A 129 -13.48 7.12 -24.66
CA GLY A 129 -13.11 6.98 -23.25
C GLY A 129 -12.05 8.00 -22.84
N GLU A 130 -12.32 8.77 -21.78
CA GLU A 130 -11.31 9.64 -21.18
C GLU A 130 -10.34 8.84 -20.30
N PRO A 131 -9.03 9.17 -20.29
CA PRO A 131 -8.08 8.54 -19.38
C PRO A 131 -8.50 8.74 -17.92
N MET A 132 -8.56 7.65 -17.15
CA MET A 132 -8.99 7.68 -15.76
C MET A 132 -7.84 7.34 -14.81
N THR A 133 -7.83 7.92 -13.62
CA THR A 133 -6.85 7.60 -12.57
C THR A 133 -7.51 6.85 -11.43
N ARG A 134 -6.88 5.75 -10.98
CA ARG A 134 -7.31 4.98 -9.82
C ARG A 134 -6.27 5.05 -8.71
N THR A 135 -6.68 5.46 -7.51
CA THR A 135 -5.84 5.40 -6.31
C THR A 135 -6.03 4.09 -5.55
N ARG A 136 -4.94 3.55 -5.02
CA ARG A 136 -4.93 2.38 -4.13
C ARG A 136 -3.91 2.53 -3.02
N ASN A 137 -4.17 1.89 -1.89
CA ASN A 137 -3.27 1.87 -0.75
C ASN A 137 -2.57 0.53 -0.65
N ASN A 138 -1.23 0.56 -0.56
CA ASN A 138 -0.42 -0.63 -0.27
C ASN A 138 0.29 -0.47 1.07
N SER A 139 0.36 -1.55 1.82
CA SER A 139 1.22 -1.63 3.00
C SER A 139 2.69 -1.62 2.56
N ALA A 140 3.53 -0.99 3.37
CA ALA A 140 4.97 -0.97 3.22
C ALA A 140 5.66 -1.32 4.55
N ILE A 141 6.82 -1.95 4.43
CA ILE A 141 7.74 -2.19 5.54
C ILE A 141 9.07 -1.49 5.26
N HIS A 142 9.66 -0.92 6.31
CA HIS A 142 10.96 -0.27 6.30
C HIS A 142 11.78 -0.93 7.41
N ILE A 143 12.79 -1.70 7.03
CA ILE A 143 13.65 -2.43 7.97
C ILE A 143 15.02 -1.76 8.00
N LYS A 144 15.32 -1.10 9.11
CA LYS A 144 16.65 -0.58 9.40
C LYS A 144 17.54 -1.75 9.82
N VAL A 145 18.63 -1.95 9.10
CA VAL A 145 19.69 -2.93 9.39
C VAL A 145 20.94 -2.14 9.76
N PHE A 146 21.46 -2.31 10.98
CA PHE A 146 22.52 -1.44 11.49
C PHE A 146 23.46 -2.16 12.46
N TYR A 147 24.70 -1.69 12.53
CA TYR A 147 25.62 -2.05 13.61
C TYR A 147 25.26 -1.23 14.85
N PRO A 148 24.91 -1.84 16.00
CA PRO A 148 24.66 -1.12 17.23
C PRO A 148 25.92 -0.37 17.66
N ASP A 149 25.77 0.76 18.34
CA ASP A 149 26.89 1.42 18.97
C ASP A 149 27.39 0.58 20.16
N ALA A 150 28.71 0.55 20.35
CA ALA A 150 29.29 -0.06 21.53
C ALA A 150 28.86 0.77 22.74
N GLN A 151 28.20 0.11 23.69
CA GLN A 151 27.69 0.71 24.91
C GLN A 151 28.76 0.78 25.99
#